data_AF-A0A942IJ10-F1
#
_entry.id   AF-A0A942IJ10-F1
#
_cell.length_a   1.000
_cell.length_b   1.000
_cell.length_c   1.000
_cell.angle_alpha   90.00
_cell.angle_beta   90.00
_cell.angle_gamma   90.00
#
_symmetry.space_group_name_H-M   'P 1'
#
loop_
_entity.id
_entity.type
_entity.pdbx_description
1 polymer ?
#
loop_
_entity_poly.entity_id
_entity_poly.type
_entity_poly.pdbx_seq_one_letter_code
_entity_poly.pdbx_strand_id
1 'polypeptide(L)'
;MPFAPRSRPCFRQPLLNHPERSRALAAWTALVACLGLHTPAAQAMGLTVSPQTEACSPVRRSAQPLQPLPAAASRRLPESPAVSGRHDLAWAWLGAPTRRYPHGALGSPVHAGSVHALVKTRTGGWETVALVLPLNRVYEDRVPRVVDLDRDGREEIVLIEADTLRGAALVVLGVDHAPEGPRLVERARGPFAGSTFRWLNPVGVADFDGDGQLDLASVVTPHIGGVLQLLHYRPPALVPFARALDVSNHRMGALEQDLAVIVQQPGQRPTIVVPDMTRTALHALRWDAPGQWTELADLAPLPAVVARLTPLSQGACATLADGRSLRVTLSHQEPDGLGTPKSEKRPLPGQFFPKSQARSPAVGQEAGEE
;
A
#
# COMPACT_ATOMS: atom_id res chain seq x y z
N MET A 1 -59.97 -16.35 7.75
CA MET A 1 -60.82 -15.14 7.89
C MET A 1 -60.12 -14.16 8.83
N PRO A 2 -59.85 -12.92 8.42
CA PRO A 2 -59.11 -11.94 9.23
C PRO A 2 -60.05 -10.94 9.93
N PHE A 3 -59.61 -10.35 11.05
CA PHE A 3 -60.21 -9.14 11.62
C PHE A 3 -59.13 -8.18 12.15
N ALA A 4 -59.02 -7.05 11.42
CA ALA A 4 -58.71 -5.65 11.77
C ALA A 4 -57.72 -5.25 12.91
N PRO A 5 -57.08 -4.08 12.70
CA PRO A 5 -56.98 -3.08 13.77
C PRO A 5 -57.52 -1.69 13.34
N ARG A 6 -58.15 -0.99 14.30
CA ARG A 6 -58.71 0.38 14.17
C ARG A 6 -57.70 1.45 14.61
N SER A 7 -57.51 2.41 13.69
CA SER A 7 -57.39 3.88 13.82
C SER A 7 -57.24 4.56 15.19
N ARG A 8 -56.42 5.63 15.23
CA ARG A 8 -56.70 6.93 15.90
C ARG A 8 -55.86 8.09 15.30
N PRO A 9 -56.26 9.37 15.50
CA PRO A 9 -56.28 10.38 14.45
C PRO A 9 -55.37 11.61 14.65
N CYS A 10 -55.36 12.43 13.60
CA CYS A 10 -54.75 13.74 13.42
C CYS A 10 -55.45 14.84 14.25
N PHE A 11 -54.68 15.84 14.73
CA PHE A 11 -55.20 17.12 15.23
C PHE A 11 -54.35 18.28 14.69
N ARG A 12 -55.02 19.24 14.05
CA ARG A 12 -54.52 20.58 13.61
C ARG A 12 -54.51 21.54 14.81
N GLN A 13 -53.72 22.62 14.82
CA GLN A 13 -53.95 23.99 14.28
C GLN A 13 -53.06 24.95 15.14
N PRO A 14 -52.99 26.30 14.96
CA PRO A 14 -53.30 27.16 13.82
C PRO A 14 -52.23 28.26 13.53
N LEU A 15 -52.49 28.99 12.44
CA LEU A 15 -51.85 30.24 11.98
C LEU A 15 -52.22 31.46 12.84
N LEU A 16 -51.33 32.46 12.87
CA LEU A 16 -51.60 33.85 13.29
C LEU A 16 -51.25 34.80 12.14
N ASN A 17 -52.05 35.86 12.01
CA ASN A 17 -52.19 36.73 10.85
C ASN A 17 -51.87 38.20 11.21
N HIS A 18 -51.29 38.93 10.24
CA HIS A 18 -51.40 40.39 9.94
C HIS A 18 -50.70 41.46 10.84
N PRO A 19 -50.49 42.74 10.37
CA PRO A 19 -50.49 43.32 9.00
C PRO A 19 -49.41 44.43 8.69
N GLU A 20 -49.36 44.81 7.40
CA GLU A 20 -49.19 46.16 6.79
C GLU A 20 -47.90 47.02 6.75
N ARG A 21 -47.68 47.55 5.52
CA ARG A 21 -47.06 48.84 5.08
C ARG A 21 -45.53 48.98 5.02
N SER A 22 -45.00 49.08 3.79
CA SER A 22 -44.63 50.37 3.16
C SER A 22 -43.69 50.18 1.96
N ARG A 23 -43.96 50.94 0.89
CA ARG A 23 -43.09 51.08 -0.29
C ARG A 23 -41.84 51.87 0.08
N ALA A 24 -40.66 51.36 -0.29
CA ALA A 24 -39.46 52.16 -0.50
C ALA A 24 -38.60 51.51 -1.59
N LEU A 25 -38.46 52.23 -2.71
CA LEU A 25 -37.46 51.95 -3.74
C LEU A 25 -36.08 52.24 -3.17
N ALA A 26 -35.19 51.25 -3.21
CA ALA A 26 -33.75 51.47 -3.07
C ALA A 26 -33.03 50.55 -4.05
N ALA A 27 -32.37 51.16 -5.04
CA ALA A 27 -31.49 50.49 -5.97
C ALA A 27 -30.28 49.93 -5.22
N TRP A 28 -30.11 48.61 -5.25
CA TRP A 28 -28.88 47.95 -4.81
C TRP A 28 -28.23 47.30 -6.03
N THR A 29 -27.20 47.96 -6.55
CA THR A 29 -26.19 47.35 -7.42
C THR A 29 -25.48 46.25 -6.64
N ALA A 30 -25.86 45.00 -6.89
CA ALA A 30 -25.12 43.84 -6.42
C ALA A 30 -23.87 43.68 -7.29
N LEU A 31 -22.72 44.07 -6.74
CA LEU A 31 -21.41 43.71 -7.27
C LEU A 31 -21.27 42.19 -7.08
N VAL A 32 -21.43 41.42 -8.15
CA VAL A 32 -21.09 39.98 -8.14
C VAL A 32 -19.57 39.89 -8.12
N ALA A 33 -19.01 39.80 -6.92
CA ALA A 33 -17.65 39.33 -6.73
C ALA A 33 -17.64 37.83 -7.04
N CYS A 34 -17.27 37.48 -8.27
CA CYS A 34 -16.85 36.13 -8.61
C CYS A 34 -15.60 35.79 -7.77
N LEU A 35 -15.80 35.26 -6.56
CA LEU A 35 -14.77 34.42 -5.97
C LEU A 35 -14.65 33.21 -6.89
N GLY A 36 -13.60 33.23 -7.72
CA GLY A 36 -13.19 32.09 -8.51
C GLY A 36 -12.92 30.93 -7.57
N LEU A 37 -13.90 30.03 -7.45
CA LEU A 37 -13.69 28.68 -6.98
C LEU A 37 -12.60 28.10 -7.87
N HIS A 38 -11.37 28.06 -7.35
CA HIS A 38 -10.31 27.27 -7.96
C HIS A 38 -10.72 25.82 -7.75
N THR A 39 -11.42 25.25 -8.73
CA THR A 39 -11.46 23.80 -8.87
C THR A 39 -10.01 23.37 -9.08
N PRO A 40 -9.40 22.56 -8.18
CA PRO A 40 -8.12 21.98 -8.51
C PRO A 40 -8.32 21.18 -9.80
N ALA A 41 -7.62 21.56 -10.86
CA ALA A 41 -7.59 20.76 -12.08
C ALA A 41 -7.09 19.37 -11.67
N ALA A 42 -7.92 18.34 -11.87
CA ALA A 42 -7.49 16.96 -11.70
C ALA A 42 -6.33 16.74 -12.68
N GLN A 43 -5.11 16.69 -12.16
CA GLN A 43 -3.94 16.32 -12.94
C GLN A 43 -4.13 14.85 -13.32
N ALA A 44 -4.27 14.57 -14.61
CA ALA A 44 -4.31 13.20 -15.09
C ALA A 44 -2.95 12.57 -14.75
N MET A 45 -2.95 11.51 -13.96
CA MET A 45 -1.76 10.69 -13.82
C MET A 45 -1.72 9.71 -14.98
N GLY A 46 -0.52 9.36 -15.43
CA GLY A 46 -0.36 8.36 -16.48
C GLY A 46 0.29 7.10 -15.92
N LEU A 47 -0.19 5.93 -16.32
CA LEU A 47 0.54 4.67 -16.19
C LEU A 47 1.16 4.36 -17.54
N THR A 48 2.49 4.38 -17.62
CA THR A 48 3.22 4.04 -18.86
C THR A 48 4.00 2.76 -18.67
N VAL A 49 4.00 1.93 -19.71
CA VAL A 49 4.73 0.67 -19.77
C VAL A 49 5.70 0.73 -20.94
N SER A 50 7.00 0.61 -20.66
CA SER A 50 8.04 0.64 -21.69
C SER A 50 8.96 -0.58 -21.56
N PRO A 51 9.58 -1.05 -22.65
CA PRO A 51 10.62 -2.06 -22.58
C PRO A 51 11.74 -1.65 -21.62
N GLN A 52 12.31 -2.61 -20.88
CA GLN A 52 13.51 -2.41 -20.09
C GLN A 52 14.59 -3.40 -20.55
N THR A 53 15.78 -2.89 -20.81
CA THR A 53 16.94 -3.70 -21.24
C THR A 53 17.53 -4.51 -20.09
N GLU A 54 17.55 -3.94 -18.89
CA GLU A 54 18.05 -4.60 -17.69
C GLU A 54 16.96 -5.45 -17.03
N ALA A 55 17.35 -6.61 -16.51
CA ALA A 55 16.47 -7.44 -15.71
C ALA A 55 16.05 -6.72 -14.42
N CYS A 56 14.82 -6.96 -13.96
CA CYS A 56 14.37 -6.46 -12.67
C CYS A 56 15.27 -6.98 -11.54
N SER A 57 16.02 -6.09 -10.91
CA SER A 57 16.86 -6.45 -9.76
C SER A 57 15.97 -6.71 -8.53
N PRO A 58 16.23 -7.76 -7.74
CA PRO A 58 15.54 -7.94 -6.48
C PRO A 58 15.86 -6.77 -5.54
N VAL A 59 14.88 -6.33 -4.75
CA VAL A 59 15.09 -5.27 -3.76
C VAL A 59 16.06 -5.79 -2.70
N ARG A 60 17.31 -5.32 -2.71
CA ARG A 60 18.25 -5.55 -1.60
C ARG A 60 17.91 -4.59 -0.46
N ARG A 61 17.17 -5.06 0.55
CA ARG A 61 17.17 -4.41 1.87
C ARG A 61 17.96 -5.29 2.82
N SER A 62 19.20 -4.93 3.09
CA SER A 62 19.94 -5.49 4.22
C SER A 62 20.46 -4.34 5.07
N ALA A 63 19.62 -3.88 6.01
CA ALA A 63 20.19 -3.30 7.22
C ALA A 63 20.88 -4.44 7.97
N GLN A 64 21.95 -4.13 8.72
CA GLN A 64 22.56 -5.13 9.59
C GLN A 64 21.49 -5.61 10.61
N PRO A 65 21.31 -6.92 10.76
CA PRO A 65 20.32 -7.43 11.70
C PRO A 65 20.74 -7.10 13.14
N LEU A 66 19.76 -6.82 14.00
CA LEU A 66 20.00 -6.47 15.40
C LEU A 66 20.73 -7.55 16.19
N GLN A 67 20.54 -8.81 15.78
CA GLN A 67 21.13 -10.01 16.39
C GLN A 67 21.43 -11.05 15.30
N PRO A 68 22.35 -12.00 15.55
CA PRO A 68 22.46 -13.19 14.72
C PRO A 68 21.15 -13.98 14.69
N LEU A 69 20.85 -14.63 13.56
CA LEU A 69 19.68 -15.49 13.45
C LEU A 69 19.84 -16.70 14.41
N PRO A 70 18.87 -16.98 15.31
CA PRO A 70 18.97 -18.08 16.25
C PRO A 70 19.08 -19.44 15.56
N ALA A 71 19.83 -20.38 16.16
CA ALA A 71 19.94 -21.75 15.65
C ALA A 71 18.59 -22.46 15.52
N ALA A 72 17.60 -22.10 16.34
CA ALA A 72 16.23 -22.60 16.26
C ALA A 72 15.56 -22.33 14.90
N ALA A 73 15.95 -21.26 14.19
CA ALA A 73 15.45 -20.93 12.86
C ALA A 73 15.98 -21.86 11.75
N SER A 74 16.89 -22.79 12.06
CA SER A 74 17.29 -23.87 11.13
C SER A 74 16.15 -24.84 10.81
N ARG A 75 15.13 -24.93 11.68
CA ARG A 75 13.95 -25.79 11.53
C ARG A 75 12.71 -25.05 11.02
N ARG A 76 12.90 -23.86 10.44
CA ARG A 76 11.82 -23.06 9.86
C ARG A 76 11.19 -23.75 8.64
N LEU A 77 10.03 -23.26 8.22
CA LEU A 77 9.34 -23.72 7.02
C LEU A 77 10.29 -23.69 5.81
N PRO A 78 10.40 -24.78 5.02
CA PRO A 78 11.24 -24.79 3.83
C PRO A 78 10.87 -23.65 2.87
N GLU A 79 11.89 -23.03 2.27
CA GLU A 79 11.76 -21.90 1.35
C GLU A 79 11.09 -20.63 1.94
N SER A 80 10.79 -20.62 3.25
CA SER A 80 10.41 -19.42 3.99
C SER A 80 11.66 -18.74 4.56
N PRO A 81 11.93 -17.47 4.21
CA PRO A 81 13.02 -16.72 4.84
C PRO A 81 12.65 -16.31 6.27
N ALA A 82 13.67 -16.14 7.12
CA ALA A 82 13.53 -15.36 8.33
C ALA A 82 13.61 -13.86 7.98
N VAL A 83 12.80 -13.04 8.63
CA VAL A 83 12.70 -11.60 8.37
C VAL A 83 13.21 -10.85 9.58
N SER A 84 14.12 -9.90 9.36
CA SER A 84 14.67 -9.06 10.41
C SER A 84 13.73 -7.92 10.77
N GLY A 85 13.55 -7.66 12.07
CA GLY A 85 12.98 -6.39 12.55
C GLY A 85 14.07 -5.36 12.86
N ARG A 86 13.65 -4.19 13.32
CA ARG A 86 14.50 -3.01 13.57
C ARG A 86 14.40 -2.48 14.99
N HIS A 87 13.40 -2.88 15.78
CA HIS A 87 13.17 -2.35 17.12
C HIS A 87 13.22 -3.44 18.20
N ASP A 88 12.06 -3.81 18.74
CA ASP A 88 11.88 -4.83 19.79
C ASP A 88 11.82 -6.26 19.23
N LEU A 89 11.82 -6.40 17.91
CA LEU A 89 11.90 -7.67 17.19
C LEU A 89 13.20 -7.71 16.38
N ALA A 90 14.05 -8.71 16.63
CA ALA A 90 15.26 -8.93 15.85
C ALA A 90 15.00 -9.83 14.64
N TRP A 91 14.16 -10.86 14.82
CA TRP A 91 13.82 -11.82 13.77
C TRP A 91 12.40 -12.35 13.93
N ALA A 92 11.74 -12.66 12.81
CA ALA A 92 10.51 -13.44 12.73
C ALA A 92 10.66 -14.55 11.69
N TRP A 93 10.16 -15.76 11.96
CA TRP A 93 10.17 -16.86 11.00
C TRP A 93 9.01 -17.84 11.21
N LEU A 94 8.60 -18.48 10.13
CA LEU A 94 7.55 -19.50 10.14
C LEU A 94 8.14 -20.86 10.51
N GLY A 95 7.50 -21.59 11.44
CA GLY A 95 8.01 -22.83 12.02
C GLY A 95 7.00 -23.97 12.01
N ALA A 96 7.40 -25.09 12.61
CA ALA A 96 6.61 -26.32 12.73
C ALA A 96 5.93 -26.74 11.40
N PRO A 97 6.70 -27.11 10.36
CA PRO A 97 6.15 -27.55 9.08
C PRO A 97 5.12 -28.66 9.25
N THR A 98 3.95 -28.52 8.63
CA THR A 98 2.82 -29.44 8.80
C THR A 98 2.04 -29.63 7.50
N ARG A 99 1.38 -30.79 7.36
CA ARG A 99 0.52 -31.15 6.22
C ARG A 99 -0.98 -31.20 6.59
N ARG A 100 -1.36 -30.63 7.73
CA ARG A 100 -2.75 -30.67 8.24
C ARG A 100 -3.76 -29.84 7.44
N TYR A 101 -3.28 -29.05 6.50
CA TYR A 101 -4.09 -28.24 5.59
C TYR A 101 -3.57 -28.45 4.16
N PRO A 102 -4.29 -29.18 3.29
CA PRO A 102 -3.74 -29.69 2.03
C PRO A 102 -3.73 -28.67 0.88
N HIS A 103 -4.08 -27.41 1.13
CA HIS A 103 -4.11 -26.39 0.09
C HIS A 103 -2.71 -26.11 -0.45
N GLY A 104 -2.56 -26.03 -1.77
CA GLY A 104 -1.27 -25.83 -2.43
C GLY A 104 -1.13 -24.46 -3.07
N ALA A 105 -1.76 -23.41 -2.52
CA ALA A 105 -1.73 -22.08 -3.12
C ALA A 105 -0.30 -21.59 -3.34
N LEU A 106 0.59 -21.86 -2.39
CA LEU A 106 1.99 -21.43 -2.38
C LEU A 106 2.95 -22.53 -2.85
N GLY A 107 2.52 -23.35 -3.82
CA GLY A 107 3.35 -24.36 -4.49
C GLY A 107 3.68 -25.62 -3.66
N SER A 108 3.20 -25.69 -2.41
CA SER A 108 3.41 -26.83 -1.52
C SER A 108 2.19 -27.00 -0.59
N PRO A 109 1.80 -28.25 -0.24
CA PRO A 109 0.81 -28.53 0.80
C PRO A 109 1.40 -28.51 2.22
N VAL A 110 2.67 -28.11 2.38
CA VAL A 110 3.33 -27.96 3.68
C VAL A 110 3.26 -26.50 4.11
N HIS A 111 2.61 -26.26 5.24
CA HIS A 111 2.41 -24.94 5.83
C HIS A 111 3.06 -24.84 7.21
N ALA A 112 3.11 -23.65 7.78
CA ALA A 112 3.64 -23.47 9.12
C ALA A 112 2.57 -23.64 10.20
N GLY A 113 2.90 -24.45 11.21
CA GLY A 113 2.06 -24.63 12.39
C GLY A 113 2.30 -23.59 13.48
N SER A 114 3.39 -22.82 13.37
CA SER A 114 3.78 -21.78 14.32
C SER A 114 4.47 -20.61 13.63
N VAL A 115 4.47 -19.47 14.31
CA VAL A 115 5.39 -18.37 14.04
C VAL A 115 6.28 -18.19 15.26
N HIS A 116 7.54 -17.89 15.01
CA HIS A 116 8.55 -17.65 16.03
C HIS A 116 9.13 -16.26 15.85
N ALA A 117 9.55 -15.65 16.95
CA ALA A 117 10.25 -14.37 16.92
C ALA A 117 11.37 -14.34 17.96
N LEU A 118 12.45 -13.63 17.63
CA LEU A 118 13.48 -13.23 18.58
C LEU A 118 13.15 -11.81 19.03
N VAL A 119 12.71 -11.66 20.28
CA VAL A 119 12.15 -10.40 20.81
C VAL A 119 12.96 -9.90 21.99
N LYS A 120 12.99 -8.58 22.16
CA LYS A 120 13.70 -7.92 23.25
C LYS A 120 12.97 -8.17 24.57
N THR A 121 13.70 -8.49 25.63
CA THR A 121 13.12 -8.66 26.96
C THR A 121 13.07 -7.31 27.70
N ARG A 122 12.26 -7.23 28.76
CA ARG A 122 12.23 -6.04 29.65
C ARG A 122 13.57 -5.75 30.33
N THR A 123 14.42 -6.77 30.47
CA THR A 123 15.77 -6.67 31.04
C THR A 123 16.83 -6.28 30.01
N GLY A 124 16.44 -6.06 28.74
CA GLY A 124 17.33 -5.66 27.65
C GLY A 124 18.02 -6.81 26.92
N GLY A 125 17.74 -8.05 27.27
CA GLY A 125 18.20 -9.25 26.56
C GLY A 125 17.31 -9.60 25.35
N TRP A 126 17.54 -10.77 24.77
CA TRP A 126 16.75 -11.31 23.66
C TRP A 126 16.25 -12.71 23.98
N GLU A 127 15.00 -12.99 23.64
CA GLU A 127 14.36 -14.27 23.90
C GLU A 127 13.63 -14.77 22.66
N THR A 128 13.72 -16.08 22.39
CA THR A 128 12.92 -16.70 21.32
C THR A 128 11.56 -17.09 21.87
N VAL A 129 10.53 -16.48 21.30
CA VAL A 129 9.12 -16.76 21.61
C VAL A 129 8.45 -17.44 20.41
N ALA A 130 7.34 -18.14 20.65
CA ALA A 130 6.57 -18.78 19.60
C ALA A 130 5.07 -18.71 19.87
N LEU A 131 4.29 -18.56 18.80
CA LEU A 131 2.85 -18.77 18.81
C LEU A 131 2.53 -20.00 17.95
N VAL A 132 2.00 -21.04 18.59
CA VAL A 132 1.59 -22.28 17.92
C VAL A 132 0.08 -22.23 17.68
N LEU A 133 -0.33 -22.46 16.43
CA LEU A 133 -1.75 -22.47 16.06
C LEU A 133 -2.43 -23.79 16.45
N PRO A 134 -3.74 -23.76 16.75
CA PRO A 134 -4.52 -24.97 16.92
C PRO A 134 -4.55 -25.82 15.63
N LEU A 135 -4.90 -27.10 15.75
CA LEU A 135 -4.84 -28.07 14.65
C LEU A 135 -5.70 -27.70 13.42
N ASN A 136 -6.79 -26.96 13.62
CA ASN A 136 -7.69 -26.53 12.54
C ASN A 136 -7.19 -25.30 11.77
N ARG A 137 -5.99 -24.79 12.06
CA ARG A 137 -5.41 -23.62 11.38
C ARG A 137 -3.95 -23.82 11.02
N VAL A 138 -3.48 -23.07 10.04
CA VAL A 138 -2.06 -22.98 9.65
C VAL A 138 -1.73 -21.54 9.25
N TYR A 139 -0.46 -21.16 9.29
CA TYR A 139 0.01 -20.00 8.54
C TYR A 139 0.22 -20.43 7.08
N GLU A 140 -0.72 -20.06 6.21
CA GLU A 140 -0.62 -20.25 4.75
C GLU A 140 0.07 -19.02 4.15
N ASP A 141 1.32 -18.81 4.57
CA ASP A 141 2.18 -17.70 4.19
C ASP A 141 3.61 -18.21 4.01
N ARG A 142 4.48 -17.42 3.37
CA ARG A 142 5.92 -17.73 3.26
C ARG A 142 6.80 -16.69 3.92
N VAL A 143 6.37 -15.43 3.99
CA VAL A 143 7.23 -14.33 4.46
C VAL A 143 6.47 -13.51 5.50
N PRO A 144 6.86 -13.59 6.79
CA PRO A 144 6.34 -12.67 7.80
C PRO A 144 6.61 -11.22 7.40
N ARG A 145 5.63 -10.33 7.56
CA ARG A 145 5.80 -8.90 7.26
C ARG A 145 5.93 -8.15 8.57
N VAL A 146 7.15 -7.70 8.90
CA VAL A 146 7.44 -6.96 10.14
C VAL A 146 7.27 -5.47 9.88
N VAL A 147 6.42 -4.81 10.67
CA VAL A 147 6.07 -3.39 10.52
C VAL A 147 5.51 -2.83 11.83
N ASP A 148 5.93 -1.64 12.21
CA ASP A 148 5.32 -0.85 13.29
C ASP A 148 4.06 -0.15 12.72
N LEU A 149 2.89 -0.77 12.91
CA LEU A 149 1.61 -0.37 12.30
C LEU A 149 0.99 0.84 13.00
N ASP A 150 1.05 0.88 14.33
CA ASP A 150 0.48 1.99 15.12
C ASP A 150 1.49 3.09 15.43
N ARG A 151 2.76 2.93 15.01
CA ARG A 151 3.85 3.89 15.19
C ARG A 151 4.19 4.13 16.66
N ASP A 152 4.00 3.12 17.50
CA ASP A 152 4.35 3.19 18.92
C ASP A 152 5.83 2.86 19.20
N GLY A 153 6.58 2.52 18.14
CA GLY A 153 7.99 2.13 18.21
C GLY A 153 8.21 0.63 18.43
N ARG A 154 7.16 -0.18 18.51
CA ARG A 154 7.21 -1.64 18.52
C ARG A 154 6.70 -2.19 17.20
N GLU A 155 7.28 -3.29 16.77
CA GLU A 155 6.92 -3.87 15.47
C GLU A 155 5.88 -4.99 15.63
N GLU A 156 4.83 -4.95 14.81
CA GLU A 156 3.92 -6.04 14.58
C GLU A 156 4.43 -6.99 13.50
N ILE A 157 3.91 -8.23 13.53
CA ILE A 157 4.10 -9.24 12.50
C ILE A 157 2.75 -9.47 11.81
N VAL A 158 2.68 -9.12 10.52
CA VAL A 158 1.51 -9.39 9.67
C VAL A 158 1.70 -10.71 8.92
N LEU A 159 0.68 -11.57 8.99
CA LEU A 159 0.69 -12.94 8.49
C LEU A 159 -0.63 -13.30 7.79
N ILE A 160 -0.60 -14.36 6.99
CA ILE A 160 -1.79 -15.03 6.45
C ILE A 160 -2.07 -16.30 7.26
N GLU A 161 -3.19 -16.34 7.97
CA GLU A 161 -3.64 -17.52 8.70
C GLU A 161 -4.84 -18.17 7.99
N ALA A 162 -4.73 -19.44 7.63
CA ALA A 162 -5.82 -20.22 7.06
C ALA A 162 -6.54 -21.05 8.12
N ASP A 163 -7.87 -20.94 8.14
CA ASP A 163 -8.78 -21.76 8.94
C ASP A 163 -9.47 -22.81 8.06
N THR A 164 -9.56 -24.05 8.55
CA THR A 164 -10.08 -25.19 7.78
C THR A 164 -11.54 -25.04 7.36
N LEU A 165 -12.32 -24.15 7.98
CA LEU A 165 -13.73 -23.94 7.62
C LEU A 165 -13.95 -22.57 6.98
N ARG A 166 -13.28 -21.54 7.49
CA ARG A 166 -13.57 -20.14 7.16
C ARG A 166 -12.66 -19.56 6.07
N GLY A 167 -11.56 -20.25 5.72
CA GLY A 167 -10.56 -19.75 4.78
C GLY A 167 -9.50 -18.89 5.45
N ALA A 168 -8.72 -18.17 4.64
CA ALA A 168 -7.62 -17.32 5.11
C ALA A 168 -8.11 -15.98 5.67
N ALA A 169 -7.36 -15.44 6.62
CA ALA A 169 -7.49 -14.08 7.12
C ALA A 169 -6.10 -13.45 7.29
N LEU A 170 -6.03 -12.13 7.18
CA LEU A 170 -4.87 -11.40 7.69
C LEU A 170 -4.92 -11.38 9.21
N VAL A 171 -3.77 -11.62 9.82
CA VAL A 171 -3.58 -11.59 11.27
C VAL A 171 -2.40 -10.68 11.57
N VAL A 172 -2.57 -9.82 12.57
CA VAL A 172 -1.53 -8.96 13.12
C VAL A 172 -1.18 -9.47 14.50
N LEU A 173 0.08 -9.84 14.69
CA LEU A 173 0.62 -10.22 15.98
C LEU A 173 1.50 -9.09 16.52
N GLY A 174 1.47 -8.87 17.83
CA GLY A 174 2.42 -8.00 18.52
C GLY A 174 3.09 -8.73 19.66
N VAL A 175 4.08 -8.10 20.27
CA VAL A 175 4.74 -8.62 21.48
C VAL A 175 4.05 -8.04 22.72
N ASP A 176 3.69 -8.90 23.66
CA ASP A 176 3.27 -8.53 25.00
C ASP A 176 4.42 -8.81 25.97
N HIS A 177 4.91 -7.77 26.66
CA HIS A 177 6.00 -7.86 27.63
C HIS A 177 5.45 -8.04 29.05
N ALA A 178 4.83 -9.18 29.28
CA ALA A 178 4.29 -9.54 30.59
C ALA A 178 5.41 -9.84 31.61
N PRO A 179 5.14 -9.78 32.93
CA PRO A 179 6.14 -10.08 33.96
C PRO A 179 6.76 -11.48 33.85
N GLU A 180 5.99 -12.47 33.38
CA GLU A 180 6.42 -13.84 33.13
C GLU A 180 7.35 -14.00 31.93
N GLY A 181 7.46 -12.99 31.07
CA GLY A 181 8.26 -13.01 29.85
C GLY A 181 7.51 -12.44 28.65
N PRO A 182 8.23 -12.09 27.57
CA PRO A 182 7.61 -11.68 26.32
C PRO A 182 6.82 -12.85 25.71
N ARG A 183 5.70 -12.54 25.06
CA ARG A 183 4.93 -13.50 24.26
C ARG A 183 4.31 -12.84 23.04
N LEU A 184 4.13 -13.61 21.97
CA LEU A 184 3.35 -13.16 20.83
C LEU A 184 1.86 -13.23 21.16
N VAL A 185 1.11 -12.20 20.81
CA VAL A 185 -0.34 -12.11 20.99
C VAL A 185 -0.99 -11.57 19.72
N GLU A 186 -2.19 -12.05 19.41
CA GLU A 186 -3.00 -11.49 18.32
C GLU A 186 -3.49 -10.09 18.72
N ARG A 187 -3.14 -9.09 17.92
CA ARG A 187 -3.56 -7.69 18.10
C ARG A 187 -4.78 -7.37 17.24
N ALA A 188 -4.82 -7.88 16.02
CA ALA A 188 -5.96 -7.69 15.13
C ALA A 188 -6.10 -8.83 14.11
N ARG A 189 -7.32 -8.98 13.59
CA ARG A 189 -7.64 -9.92 12.50
C ARG A 189 -8.63 -9.33 11.52
N GLY A 190 -8.40 -9.59 10.24
CA GLY A 190 -9.32 -9.26 9.15
C GLY A 190 -10.44 -10.29 8.98
N PRO A 191 -11.46 -9.97 8.16
CA PRO A 191 -12.48 -10.94 7.82
C PRO A 191 -11.86 -12.17 7.16
N PHE A 192 -12.43 -13.34 7.44
CA PHE A 192 -12.06 -14.57 6.74
C PHE A 192 -12.50 -14.50 5.27
N ALA A 193 -11.74 -15.14 4.39
CA ALA A 193 -11.99 -15.21 2.95
C ALA A 193 -13.22 -16.06 2.56
N GLY A 194 -13.99 -16.54 3.54
CA GLY A 194 -15.33 -17.09 3.39
C GLY A 194 -15.41 -18.58 3.69
N SER A 195 -14.67 -19.40 2.95
CA SER A 195 -14.69 -20.86 3.08
C SER A 195 -13.30 -21.47 3.01
N THR A 196 -13.19 -22.75 3.36
CA THR A 196 -11.98 -23.57 3.15
C THR A 196 -11.33 -23.30 1.78
N PHE A 197 -10.00 -23.21 1.75
CA PHE A 197 -9.19 -22.96 0.55
C PHE A 197 -9.41 -21.61 -0.15
N ARG A 198 -10.24 -20.72 0.41
CA ARG A 198 -10.21 -19.31 0.01
C ARG A 198 -9.01 -18.66 0.67
N TRP A 199 -8.10 -18.17 -0.16
CA TRP A 199 -6.85 -17.56 0.24
C TRP A 199 -6.81 -16.08 -0.16
N LEU A 200 -5.90 -15.32 0.43
CA LEU A 200 -5.66 -13.91 0.15
C LEU A 200 -4.16 -13.66 0.10
N ASN A 201 -3.73 -12.65 -0.65
CA ASN A 201 -2.33 -12.23 -0.66
C ASN A 201 -2.20 -10.76 -0.24
N PRO A 202 -1.38 -10.42 0.77
CA PRO A 202 -1.07 -9.03 1.10
C PRO A 202 -0.42 -8.32 -0.10
N VAL A 203 -0.80 -7.06 -0.30
CA VAL A 203 -0.10 -6.12 -1.19
C VAL A 203 0.97 -5.36 -0.41
N GLY A 204 0.64 -4.91 0.81
CA GLY A 204 1.55 -4.19 1.67
C GLY A 204 0.82 -3.25 2.64
N VAL A 205 1.58 -2.30 3.18
CA VAL A 205 1.14 -1.35 4.20
C VAL A 205 1.49 0.06 3.76
N ALA A 206 0.54 0.98 3.86
CA ALA A 206 0.73 2.41 3.62
C ALA A 206 -0.43 3.21 4.23
N ASP A 207 -0.28 4.51 4.37
CA ASP A 207 -1.36 5.43 4.73
C ASP A 207 -2.21 5.72 3.48
N PHE A 208 -3.17 4.84 3.17
CA PHE A 208 -3.95 4.94 1.92
C PHE A 208 -5.01 6.03 2.01
N ASP A 209 -5.56 6.25 3.21
CA ASP A 209 -6.61 7.23 3.46
C ASP A 209 -6.11 8.62 3.90
N GLY A 210 -4.79 8.78 4.07
CA GLY A 210 -4.14 10.06 4.33
C GLY A 210 -4.44 10.61 5.72
N ASP A 211 -4.96 9.78 6.63
CA ASP A 211 -5.29 10.17 8.01
C ASP A 211 -4.07 10.16 8.95
N GLY A 212 -2.91 9.77 8.43
CA GLY A 212 -1.66 9.67 9.16
C GLY A 212 -1.44 8.32 9.84
N GLN A 213 -2.39 7.38 9.80
CA GLN A 213 -2.25 6.01 10.31
C GLN A 213 -1.87 5.06 9.16
N LEU A 214 -1.34 3.89 9.48
CA LEU A 214 -1.03 2.88 8.47
C LEU A 214 -2.24 1.95 8.27
N ASP A 215 -2.54 1.69 7.00
CA ASP A 215 -3.55 0.75 6.54
C ASP A 215 -2.89 -0.46 5.87
N LEU A 216 -3.62 -1.57 5.79
CA LEU A 216 -3.19 -2.77 5.08
C LEU A 216 -3.94 -2.91 3.76
N ALA A 217 -3.24 -3.35 2.71
CA ALA A 217 -3.84 -3.72 1.44
C ALA A 217 -3.67 -5.22 1.17
N SER A 218 -4.72 -5.88 0.67
CA SER A 218 -4.67 -7.29 0.30
C SER A 218 -5.66 -7.64 -0.81
N VAL A 219 -5.30 -8.59 -1.67
CA VAL A 219 -6.22 -9.15 -2.65
C VAL A 219 -6.80 -10.46 -2.13
N VAL A 220 -8.11 -10.47 -1.94
CA VAL A 220 -8.87 -11.66 -1.53
C VAL A 220 -9.20 -12.50 -2.75
N THR A 221 -8.94 -13.80 -2.65
CA THR A 221 -9.21 -14.81 -3.69
C THR A 221 -8.59 -14.45 -5.06
N PRO A 222 -7.28 -14.17 -5.15
CA PRO A 222 -6.61 -13.65 -6.36
C PRO A 222 -6.64 -14.60 -7.57
N HIS A 223 -7.14 -15.84 -7.41
CA HIS A 223 -7.25 -16.83 -8.48
C HIS A 223 -8.64 -16.93 -9.09
N ILE A 224 -9.65 -16.36 -8.44
CA ILE A 224 -11.06 -16.51 -8.82
C ILE A 224 -11.88 -15.23 -8.64
N GLY A 225 -11.86 -14.62 -7.45
CA GLY A 225 -12.71 -13.47 -7.13
C GLY A 225 -12.02 -12.14 -7.34
N GLY A 226 -10.71 -12.06 -7.05
CA GLY A 226 -9.87 -10.91 -7.39
C GLY A 226 -10.33 -9.58 -6.80
N VAL A 227 -10.40 -9.52 -5.48
CA VAL A 227 -10.90 -8.32 -4.78
C VAL A 227 -9.76 -7.67 -4.00
N LEU A 228 -9.28 -6.51 -4.45
CA LEU A 228 -8.44 -5.65 -3.63
C LEU A 228 -9.27 -5.11 -2.47
N GLN A 229 -8.73 -5.17 -1.26
CA GLN A 229 -9.29 -4.57 -0.05
C GLN A 229 -8.25 -3.67 0.61
N LEU A 230 -8.68 -2.50 1.05
CA LEU A 230 -7.96 -1.70 2.03
C LEU A 230 -8.60 -1.87 3.40
N LEU A 231 -7.79 -2.06 4.42
CA LEU A 231 -8.22 -2.33 5.78
C LEU A 231 -7.55 -1.36 6.76
N HIS A 232 -8.36 -0.69 7.57
CA HIS A 232 -7.85 0.05 8.72
C HIS A 232 -7.35 -0.92 9.79
N TYR A 233 -6.23 -0.59 10.41
CA TYR A 233 -5.80 -1.23 11.63
C TYR A 233 -6.56 -0.62 12.82
N ARG A 234 -7.59 -1.32 13.30
CA ARG A 234 -8.43 -0.90 14.44
C ARG A 234 -8.54 -2.06 15.44
N PRO A 235 -7.49 -2.37 16.22
CA PRO A 235 -7.51 -3.46 17.19
C PRO A 235 -8.82 -3.50 18.01
N PRO A 236 -9.47 -4.68 18.13
CA PRO A 236 -8.97 -6.01 17.79
C PRO A 236 -9.24 -6.46 16.33
N ALA A 237 -9.58 -5.55 15.42
CA ALA A 237 -9.98 -5.89 14.04
C ALA A 237 -9.14 -5.20 12.96
N LEU A 238 -9.04 -5.85 11.81
CA LEU A 238 -8.72 -5.16 10.55
C LEU A 238 -10.05 -4.89 9.84
N VAL A 239 -10.39 -3.62 9.68
CA VAL A 239 -11.72 -3.19 9.20
C VAL A 239 -11.63 -2.78 7.73
N PRO A 240 -12.23 -3.55 6.80
CA PRO A 240 -12.24 -3.15 5.39
C PRO A 240 -13.01 -1.84 5.20
N PHE A 241 -12.42 -0.89 4.47
CA PHE A 241 -13.07 0.39 4.17
C PHE A 241 -13.15 0.70 2.67
N ALA A 242 -12.36 0.00 1.85
CA ALA A 242 -12.38 0.15 0.39
C ALA A 242 -12.22 -1.19 -0.33
N ARG A 243 -12.82 -1.30 -1.51
CA ARG A 243 -12.73 -2.48 -2.37
C ARG A 243 -12.62 -2.11 -3.84
N ALA A 244 -11.74 -2.80 -4.58
CA ALA A 244 -11.71 -2.77 -6.04
C ALA A 244 -11.77 -4.21 -6.58
N LEU A 245 -12.37 -4.39 -7.75
CA LEU A 245 -12.56 -5.70 -8.39
C LEU A 245 -11.55 -5.88 -9.53
N ASP A 246 -11.59 -7.06 -10.14
CA ASP A 246 -10.81 -7.42 -11.32
C ASP A 246 -9.29 -7.39 -11.11
N VAL A 247 -8.79 -7.78 -9.92
CA VAL A 247 -7.35 -7.77 -9.64
C VAL A 247 -6.80 -9.15 -9.31
N SER A 248 -5.57 -9.45 -9.75
CA SER A 248 -4.84 -10.66 -9.36
C SER A 248 -3.38 -10.36 -9.02
N ASN A 249 -3.02 -10.52 -7.75
CA ASN A 249 -1.64 -10.38 -7.28
C ASN A 249 -0.99 -11.72 -6.91
N HIS A 250 -1.48 -12.83 -7.45
CA HIS A 250 -0.86 -14.14 -7.23
C HIS A 250 -1.22 -15.14 -8.32
N ARG A 251 -0.25 -15.95 -8.74
CA ARG A 251 -0.50 -17.12 -9.60
C ARG A 251 -0.62 -18.37 -8.72
N MET A 252 -1.72 -19.10 -8.85
CA MET A 252 -1.94 -20.35 -8.12
C MET A 252 -0.73 -21.30 -8.26
N GLY A 253 -0.24 -21.82 -7.12
CA GLY A 253 0.90 -22.73 -7.05
C GLY A 253 2.27 -22.05 -7.15
N ALA A 254 2.35 -20.72 -7.28
CA ALA A 254 3.63 -20.02 -7.27
C ALA A 254 4.13 -19.78 -5.83
N LEU A 255 5.44 -19.72 -5.67
CA LEU A 255 6.08 -19.26 -4.43
C LEU A 255 6.10 -17.73 -4.33
N GLU A 256 5.92 -17.07 -5.48
CA GLU A 256 5.99 -15.63 -5.64
C GLU A 256 4.76 -14.95 -5.02
N GLN A 257 4.97 -14.00 -4.12
CA GLN A 257 3.88 -13.21 -3.51
C GLN A 257 3.94 -11.72 -3.91
N ASP A 258 4.98 -11.28 -4.63
CA ASP A 258 5.23 -9.88 -4.99
C ASP A 258 4.69 -9.57 -6.40
N LEU A 259 3.38 -9.70 -6.56
CA LEU A 259 2.67 -9.43 -7.81
C LEU A 259 1.74 -8.21 -7.69
N ALA A 260 2.14 -7.26 -6.86
CA ALA A 260 1.57 -5.93 -6.70
C ALA A 260 2.64 -5.03 -6.06
N VAL A 261 2.61 -3.72 -6.31
CA VAL A 261 3.46 -2.75 -5.60
C VAL A 261 2.67 -1.55 -5.14
N ILE A 262 3.12 -0.97 -4.03
CA ILE A 262 2.67 0.33 -3.55
C ILE A 262 3.70 1.37 -3.99
N VAL A 263 3.27 2.38 -4.72
CA VAL A 263 4.08 3.50 -5.16
C VAL A 263 3.70 4.72 -4.33
N GLN A 264 4.68 5.26 -3.61
CA GLN A 264 4.52 6.47 -2.78
C GLN A 264 5.22 7.63 -3.47
N GLN A 265 4.44 8.65 -3.84
CA GLN A 265 4.93 9.88 -4.45
C GLN A 265 4.68 11.05 -3.49
N PRO A 266 5.62 12.00 -3.34
CA PRO A 266 5.43 13.15 -2.47
C PRO A 266 4.14 13.94 -2.79
N GLY A 267 3.38 14.30 -1.76
CA GLY A 267 2.15 15.08 -1.91
C GLY A 267 0.96 14.31 -2.48
N GLN A 268 1.07 12.98 -2.65
CA GLN A 268 0.00 12.14 -3.17
C GLN A 268 -0.33 10.98 -2.23
N ARG A 269 -1.58 10.51 -2.30
CA ARG A 269 -1.98 9.25 -1.67
C ARG A 269 -1.25 8.08 -2.35
N PRO A 270 -0.89 7.01 -1.61
CA PRO A 270 -0.25 5.84 -2.19
C PRO A 270 -1.07 5.22 -3.33
N THR A 271 -0.40 4.84 -4.40
CA THR A 271 -1.01 4.16 -5.55
C THR A 271 -0.62 2.70 -5.55
N ILE A 272 -1.59 1.80 -5.77
CA ILE A 272 -1.36 0.38 -5.94
C ILE A 272 -1.28 0.08 -7.44
N VAL A 273 -0.13 -0.42 -7.90
CA VAL A 273 0.00 -1.02 -9.22
C VAL A 273 -0.19 -2.52 -9.07
N VAL A 274 -1.25 -3.05 -9.67
CA VAL A 274 -1.66 -4.45 -9.54
C VAL A 274 -2.23 -4.94 -10.87
N PRO A 275 -1.99 -6.20 -11.27
CA PRO A 275 -2.55 -6.69 -12.51
C PRO A 275 -4.04 -6.97 -12.44
N ASP A 276 -4.64 -7.03 -13.61
CA ASP A 276 -5.99 -7.54 -13.82
C ASP A 276 -6.10 -9.04 -13.50
N MET A 277 -7.30 -9.61 -13.53
CA MET A 277 -7.49 -11.04 -13.27
C MET A 277 -6.77 -11.97 -14.25
N THR A 278 -6.53 -11.52 -15.48
CA THR A 278 -5.77 -12.30 -16.48
C THR A 278 -4.26 -12.18 -16.31
N ARG A 279 -3.80 -11.20 -15.51
CA ARG A 279 -2.40 -10.77 -15.37
C ARG A 279 -1.76 -10.36 -16.70
N THR A 280 -2.56 -9.91 -17.67
CA THR A 280 -2.08 -9.42 -18.97
C THR A 280 -2.22 -7.92 -19.11
N ALA A 281 -2.72 -7.23 -18.08
CA ALA A 281 -2.69 -5.79 -18.00
C ALA A 281 -2.53 -5.30 -16.56
N LEU A 282 -2.23 -4.02 -16.37
CA LEU A 282 -1.99 -3.40 -15.07
C LEU A 282 -3.00 -2.30 -14.77
N HIS A 283 -3.60 -2.36 -13.59
CA HIS A 283 -4.29 -1.25 -12.97
C HIS A 283 -3.29 -0.35 -12.21
N ALA A 284 -3.61 0.95 -12.13
CA ALA A 284 -3.02 1.88 -11.18
C ALA A 284 -4.15 2.47 -10.33
N LEU A 285 -4.35 1.91 -9.13
CA LEU A 285 -5.49 2.22 -8.28
C LEU A 285 -5.06 3.11 -7.13
N ARG A 286 -5.69 4.28 -7.01
CA ARG A 286 -5.57 5.15 -5.85
C ARG A 286 -6.92 5.31 -5.19
N TRP A 287 -6.95 5.16 -3.87
CA TRP A 287 -8.16 5.47 -3.10
C TRP A 287 -8.17 6.95 -2.78
N ASP A 288 -9.24 7.67 -3.11
CA ASP A 288 -9.33 9.11 -2.84
C ASP A 288 -10.35 9.44 -1.74
N ALA A 289 -11.48 8.72 -1.71
CA ALA A 289 -12.56 8.89 -0.73
C ALA A 289 -13.44 7.62 -0.65
N PRO A 290 -14.35 7.50 0.34
CA PRO A 290 -15.24 6.33 0.44
C PRO A 290 -16.02 6.05 -0.85
N GLY A 291 -15.88 4.84 -1.38
CA GLY A 291 -16.48 4.42 -2.65
C GLY A 291 -15.84 5.03 -3.91
N GLN A 292 -14.81 5.86 -3.77
CA GLN A 292 -14.11 6.52 -4.88
C GLN A 292 -12.70 5.97 -5.01
N TRP A 293 -12.56 4.98 -5.89
CA TRP A 293 -11.28 4.64 -6.48
C TRP A 293 -11.08 5.46 -7.74
N THR A 294 -9.91 6.05 -7.85
CA THR A 294 -9.44 6.58 -9.13
C THR A 294 -8.50 5.56 -9.72
N GLU A 295 -8.94 4.97 -10.81
CA GLU A 295 -8.05 4.31 -11.77
C GLU A 295 -7.32 5.43 -12.51
N LEU A 296 -6.02 5.56 -12.21
CA LEU A 296 -5.25 6.73 -12.61
C LEU A 296 -5.07 6.82 -14.12
N ALA A 297 -5.12 5.69 -14.83
CA ALA A 297 -5.02 5.60 -16.28
C ALA A 297 -5.83 4.41 -16.77
N ASP A 298 -6.14 4.38 -18.07
CA ASP A 298 -6.68 3.17 -18.70
C ASP A 298 -5.79 1.96 -18.38
N LEU A 299 -6.43 0.80 -18.26
CA LEU A 299 -5.78 -0.48 -18.00
C LEU A 299 -4.60 -0.69 -18.96
N ALA A 300 -3.38 -0.73 -18.42
CA ALA A 300 -2.17 -0.74 -19.24
C ALA A 300 -1.84 -2.16 -19.73
N PRO A 301 -1.97 -2.47 -21.03
CA PRO A 301 -1.77 -3.82 -21.54
C PRO A 301 -0.31 -4.23 -21.50
N LEU A 302 -0.09 -5.52 -21.25
CA LEU A 302 1.22 -6.16 -21.25
C LEU A 302 1.34 -7.14 -22.43
N PRO A 303 2.53 -7.29 -23.01
CA PRO A 303 2.76 -8.19 -24.14
C PRO A 303 2.86 -9.67 -23.73
N ALA A 304 2.80 -9.98 -22.44
CA ALA A 304 2.73 -11.33 -21.86
C ALA A 304 2.25 -11.23 -20.40
N VAL A 305 1.94 -12.39 -19.80
CA VAL A 305 1.53 -12.48 -18.39
C VAL A 305 2.65 -11.96 -17.48
N VAL A 306 2.32 -11.05 -16.55
CA VAL A 306 3.26 -10.61 -15.51
C VAL A 306 3.41 -11.67 -14.42
N ALA A 307 4.66 -11.91 -14.02
CA ALA A 307 5.04 -12.89 -13.02
C ALA A 307 5.47 -12.25 -11.69
N ARG A 308 6.05 -11.05 -11.71
CA ARG A 308 6.50 -10.30 -10.52
C ARG A 308 6.50 -8.80 -10.82
N LEU A 309 6.20 -7.99 -9.79
CA LEU A 309 6.44 -6.55 -9.79
C LEU A 309 7.46 -6.20 -8.70
N THR A 310 8.60 -5.64 -9.11
CA THR A 310 9.61 -5.10 -8.18
C THR A 310 9.38 -3.59 -8.02
N PRO A 311 9.29 -3.04 -6.80
CA PRO A 311 9.07 -1.61 -6.62
C PRO A 311 10.25 -0.77 -7.12
N LEU A 312 9.95 0.35 -7.76
CA LEU A 312 10.87 1.44 -8.13
C LEU A 312 10.37 2.76 -7.49
N SER A 313 11.22 3.79 -7.47
CA SER A 313 10.87 5.08 -6.83
C SER A 313 9.65 5.79 -7.44
N GLN A 314 9.38 5.57 -8.74
CA GLN A 314 8.29 6.21 -9.49
C GLN A 314 7.37 5.17 -10.16
N GLY A 315 7.36 3.93 -9.68
CA GLY A 315 6.59 2.86 -10.33
C GLY A 315 7.08 1.46 -9.98
N ALA A 316 7.20 0.61 -11.00
CA ALA A 316 7.62 -0.78 -10.84
C ALA A 316 8.51 -1.24 -11.99
N CYS A 317 9.27 -2.31 -11.75
CA CYS A 317 9.82 -3.15 -12.79
C CYS A 317 8.98 -4.43 -12.86
N ALA A 318 8.37 -4.70 -14.01
CA ALA A 318 7.57 -5.90 -14.23
C ALA A 318 8.41 -6.98 -14.91
N THR A 319 8.55 -8.14 -14.26
CA THR A 319 9.08 -9.36 -14.88
C THR A 319 7.93 -10.15 -15.48
N LEU A 320 7.98 -10.41 -16.78
CA LEU A 320 7.00 -11.21 -17.50
C LEU A 320 7.34 -12.71 -17.42
N ALA A 321 6.33 -13.56 -17.64
CA ALA A 321 6.48 -15.01 -17.62
C ALA A 321 7.41 -15.55 -18.73
N ASP A 322 7.63 -14.78 -19.80
CA ASP A 322 8.57 -15.10 -20.87
C ASP A 322 10.01 -14.57 -20.62
N GLY A 323 10.26 -14.00 -19.45
CA GLY A 323 11.57 -13.50 -19.03
C GLY A 323 11.85 -12.05 -19.42
N ARG A 324 10.99 -11.39 -20.22
CA ARG A 324 11.14 -9.97 -20.52
C ARG A 324 10.93 -9.11 -19.27
N SER A 325 11.63 -7.99 -19.21
CA SER A 325 11.45 -6.98 -18.18
C SER A 325 10.86 -5.71 -18.80
N LEU A 326 9.88 -5.13 -18.12
CA LEU A 326 9.25 -3.87 -18.50
C LEU A 326 9.41 -2.88 -17.36
N ARG A 327 9.56 -1.61 -17.72
CA ARG A 327 9.47 -0.49 -16.80
C ARG A 327 8.04 0.01 -16.77
N VAL A 328 7.48 0.09 -15.58
CA VAL A 328 6.17 0.65 -15.30
C VAL A 328 6.40 1.96 -14.58
N THR A 329 5.94 3.07 -15.14
CA THR A 329 6.15 4.41 -14.58
C THR A 329 4.81 5.08 -14.32
N LEU A 330 4.65 5.61 -13.11
CA LEU A 330 3.57 6.51 -12.75
C LEU A 330 4.04 7.95 -12.92
N SER A 331 3.55 8.62 -13.95
CA SER A 331 3.86 10.03 -14.21
C SER A 331 2.79 10.95 -13.62
N HIS A 332 3.23 12.05 -13.00
CA HIS A 332 2.43 13.27 -12.97
C HIS A 332 2.38 13.81 -14.40
N GLN A 333 1.21 13.88 -15.02
CA GLN A 333 1.05 14.77 -16.16
C GLN A 333 0.74 16.15 -15.57
N GLU A 334 1.70 17.09 -15.63
CA GLU A 334 1.30 18.49 -15.61
C GLU A 334 0.38 18.68 -16.84
N PRO A 335 -0.80 19.31 -16.70
CA PRO A 335 -1.61 19.61 -17.87
C PRO A 335 -0.74 20.41 -18.82
N ASP A 336 -0.60 19.96 -20.07
CA ASP A 336 0.20 20.60 -21.11
C ASP A 336 -0.10 22.10 -21.08
N GLY A 337 0.80 22.86 -20.44
CA GLY A 337 0.73 24.30 -20.45
C GLY A 337 0.90 24.68 -21.91
N LEU A 338 -0.15 25.25 -22.52
CA LEU A 338 -0.06 25.89 -23.82
C LEU A 338 1.22 26.73 -23.80
N GLY A 339 2.24 26.24 -24.51
CA GLY A 339 3.50 26.93 -24.66
C GLY A 339 3.19 28.22 -25.41
N THR A 340 3.06 29.33 -24.69
CA THR A 340 3.14 30.65 -25.32
C THR A 340 4.52 30.74 -25.96
N PRO A 341 4.62 30.97 -27.28
CA PRO A 341 5.92 31.10 -27.92
C PRO A 341 6.63 32.29 -27.29
N LYS A 342 7.83 32.07 -26.73
CA LYS A 342 8.70 33.14 -26.24
C LYS A 342 8.94 34.11 -27.41
N SER A 343 8.39 35.32 -27.31
CA SER A 343 8.71 36.40 -28.23
C SER A 343 10.20 36.73 -28.09
N GLU A 344 10.98 36.50 -29.14
CA GLU A 344 12.33 37.06 -29.25
C GLU A 344 12.24 38.58 -29.21
N LYS A 345 12.71 39.19 -28.12
CA LYS A 345 12.96 40.62 -28.07
C LYS A 345 14.22 40.93 -28.88
N ARG A 346 14.00 41.48 -30.06
CA ARG A 346 15.00 42.14 -30.90
C ARG A 346 15.60 43.35 -30.13
N PRO A 347 16.92 43.51 -30.00
CA PRO A 347 17.49 44.69 -29.37
C PRO A 347 17.57 45.86 -30.36
N LEU A 348 17.22 47.06 -29.87
CA LEU A 348 17.47 48.34 -30.55
C LEU A 348 18.79 48.96 -30.06
N PRO A 349 19.43 49.82 -30.87
CA PRO A 349 20.88 50.03 -30.81
C PRO A 349 21.31 51.20 -29.92
N GLY A 350 22.49 51.03 -29.34
CA GLY A 350 23.51 52.07 -29.18
C GLY A 350 23.40 53.00 -27.97
N GLN A 351 24.40 52.93 -27.09
CA GLN A 351 25.22 54.12 -26.80
C GLN A 351 26.57 53.70 -26.20
N PHE A 352 27.62 54.25 -26.83
CA PHE A 352 29.04 54.17 -26.51
C PHE A 352 29.37 54.82 -25.16
N PHE A 353 30.46 54.38 -24.51
CA PHE A 353 31.61 55.19 -24.03
C PHE A 353 32.69 54.25 -23.41
N PRO A 354 33.98 54.64 -23.32
CA PRO A 354 35.10 53.77 -23.72
C PRO A 354 36.15 53.43 -22.63
N LYS A 355 36.86 52.32 -22.89
CA LYS A 355 38.24 51.90 -22.56
C LYS A 355 39.03 52.53 -21.39
N SER A 356 39.60 51.65 -20.55
CA SER A 356 41.03 51.63 -20.14
C SER A 356 41.40 50.22 -19.60
N GLN A 357 42.15 49.40 -20.32
CA GLN A 357 43.59 49.10 -20.15
C GLN A 357 44.09 48.72 -18.73
N ALA A 358 44.57 47.48 -18.59
CA ALA A 358 45.86 47.05 -17.96
C ALA A 358 45.76 45.55 -17.59
N ARG A 359 46.38 44.63 -18.34
CA ARG A 359 47.70 43.98 -18.08
C ARG A 359 47.73 42.98 -16.90
N SER A 360 47.97 41.71 -17.24
CA SER A 360 48.54 40.62 -16.41
C SER A 360 49.97 40.93 -15.93
N PRO A 361 50.63 40.13 -15.05
CA PRO A 361 51.02 38.70 -15.25
C PRO A 361 50.65 37.79 -14.04
N ALA A 362 50.40 36.48 -14.17
CA ALA A 362 51.29 35.33 -14.47
C ALA A 362 52.39 35.02 -13.43
N VAL A 363 52.41 33.74 -12.99
CA VAL A 363 53.55 32.85 -12.59
C VAL A 363 53.50 32.24 -11.17
N GLY A 364 53.74 30.91 -11.12
CA GLY A 364 54.01 30.03 -9.97
C GLY A 364 53.07 28.81 -9.94
N GLN A 365 53.35 27.59 -10.47
CA GLN A 365 54.40 26.59 -10.10
C GLN A 365 54.42 26.36 -8.58
N GLU A 366 54.27 25.17 -7.97
CA GLU A 366 54.59 23.74 -8.22
C GLU A 366 53.59 22.89 -7.40
N ALA A 367 53.10 21.71 -7.80
CA ALA A 367 53.73 20.37 -7.71
C ALA A 367 54.22 19.97 -6.30
N GLY A 368 53.68 18.87 -5.77
CA GLY A 368 54.26 18.11 -4.65
C GLY A 368 53.24 17.36 -3.79
N GLU A 369 53.26 16.02 -3.93
CA GLU A 369 52.99 14.99 -2.89
C GLU A 369 51.59 14.97 -2.23
N GLU A 370 50.89 13.85 -2.00
CA GLU A 370 51.14 12.41 -2.04
C GLU A 370 49.76 11.71 -2.11
#